data_AF-A0A8C2XS26-F1
#
_entry.id   AF-A0A8C2XS26-F1
#
_cell.length_a   1.000
_cell.length_b   1.000
_cell.length_c   1.000
_cell.angle_alpha   90.00
_cell.angle_beta   90.00
_cell.angle_gamma   90.00
#
_symmetry.space_group_name_H-M   'P 1'
#
loop_
_entity.id
_entity.type
_entity.pdbx_description
1 polymer ?
#
loop_
_entity_poly.entity_id
_entity_poly.type
_entity_poly.pdbx_seq_one_letter_code
_entity_poly.pdbx_strand_id
1 'polypeptide(L)'
;MFKQWKEKYLVLTLEGSLLVCRDAQSPPDQVVALQTLCESIAEGREILDLPRLPPGGRRDCCFALILPQTKFLLLLSESPDDCKDLETKSDI
;
A
#
# COMPACT_ATOMS: atom_id res chain seq x y z
N MET A 1 -17.36 -11.69 -4.27
CA MET A 1 -17.02 -10.34 -3.77
C MET A 1 -16.21 -9.63 -4.83
N PHE A 2 -16.62 -8.45 -5.28
CA PHE A 2 -15.88 -7.68 -6.27
C PHE A 2 -14.73 -6.94 -5.57
N LYS A 3 -13.49 -7.20 -5.99
CA LYS A 3 -12.33 -6.40 -5.59
C LYS A 3 -12.34 -5.13 -6.44
N GLN A 4 -12.56 -3.98 -5.82
CA GLN A 4 -12.60 -2.69 -6.48
C GLN A 4 -11.56 -1.77 -5.85
N TRP A 5 -10.77 -1.11 -6.70
CA TRP A 5 -9.84 -0.07 -6.30
C TRP A 5 -10.61 1.13 -5.72
N LYS A 6 -10.10 1.66 -4.62
CA LYS A 6 -10.66 2.84 -3.95
C LYS A 6 -9.52 3.77 -3.59
N GLU A 7 -9.75 5.05 -3.82
CA GLU A 7 -8.85 6.10 -3.36
C GLU A 7 -8.91 6.18 -1.82
N LYS A 8 -7.73 6.26 -1.21
CA LYS A 8 -7.54 6.30 0.24
C LYS A 8 -6.36 7.20 0.57
N TYR A 9 -6.43 7.85 1.72
CA TYR A 9 -5.32 8.61 2.27
C TYR A 9 -4.51 7.69 3.18
N LEU A 10 -3.21 7.54 2.90
CA LEU A 10 -2.32 6.67 3.66
C LEU A 10 -1.33 7.49 4.47
N VAL A 11 -1.16 7.14 5.74
CA VAL A 11 -0.17 7.77 6.62
C VAL A 11 0.75 6.70 7.18
N LEU A 12 2.04 6.79 6.88
CA LEU A 12 3.07 6.03 7.58
C LEU A 12 3.52 6.82 8.79
N THR A 13 3.34 6.28 9.99
CA THR A 13 3.75 6.93 11.23
C THR A 13 5.19 6.58 11.59
N LEU A 14 5.82 7.40 12.43
CA LEU A 14 7.17 7.16 12.93
C LEU A 14 7.26 5.89 13.80
N GLU A 15 6.15 5.50 14.42
CA GLU A 15 6.00 4.26 15.17
C GLU A 15 5.81 3.03 14.26
N GLY A 16 6.08 3.15 12.95
CA GLY A 16 6.07 2.02 12.01
C GLY A 16 4.67 1.47 11.72
N SER A 17 3.63 2.29 11.84
CA SER A 17 2.26 1.90 11.52
C SER A 17 1.75 2.58 10.25
N LEU A 18 1.04 1.83 9.41
CA LEU A 18 0.31 2.36 8.26
C LEU A 18 -1.16 2.58 8.63
N LEU A 19 -1.60 3.82 8.54
CA LEU A 19 -2.97 4.22 8.73
C LEU A 19 -3.66 4.33 7.38
N VAL A 20 -4.84 3.73 7.25
CA VAL A 20 -5.69 3.84 6.05
C VAL A 20 -6.89 4.72 6.41
N CYS A 21 -6.88 5.94 5.91
CA CYS A 21 -7.89 6.96 6.18
C CYS A 21 -8.76 7.23 4.93
N ARG A 22 -9.94 7.80 5.15
CA ARG A 22 -10.78 8.31 4.06
C ARG A 22 -10.16 9.53 3.40
N ASP A 23 -9.65 10.45 4.21
CA ASP A 23 -9.00 11.70 3.84
C ASP A 23 -8.05 12.14 4.98
N ALA A 24 -7.37 13.28 4.81
CA ALA A 24 -6.35 13.77 5.74
C ALA A 24 -6.89 14.21 7.12
N GLN A 25 -8.20 14.45 7.26
CA GLN A 25 -8.81 14.91 8.52
C GLN A 25 -9.62 13.81 9.21
N SER A 26 -9.89 12.71 8.51
CA SER A 26 -10.65 11.58 9.03
C SER A 26 -9.81 10.67 9.93
N PRO A 27 -10.42 10.04 10.96
CA PRO A 27 -9.76 8.97 11.69
C PRO A 27 -9.48 7.76 10.76
N PRO A 28 -8.52 6.88 11.12
CA PRO A 28 -8.21 5.70 10.33
C PRO A 28 -9.36 4.68 10.34
N ASP A 29 -9.75 4.21 9.15
CA ASP A 29 -10.64 3.06 8.99
C ASP A 29 -9.91 1.75 9.37
N GLN A 30 -8.59 1.72 9.15
CA GLN A 30 -7.72 0.57 9.43
C GLN A 30 -6.33 1.04 9.86
N VAL A 31 -5.72 0.30 10.78
CA VAL A 31 -4.34 0.50 11.25
C VAL A 31 -3.57 -0.80 11.08
N VAL A 32 -2.38 -0.75 10.46
CA VAL A 32 -1.50 -1.90 10.26
C VAL A 32 -0.14 -1.60 10.86
N ALA A 33 0.24 -2.31 11.92
CA ALA A 33 1.58 -2.19 12.52
C ALA A 33 2.63 -2.88 11.64
N LEU A 34 3.20 -2.17 10.66
CA LEU A 34 4.09 -2.76 9.66
C LEU A 34 5.34 -3.39 10.27
N GLN A 35 5.91 -2.76 11.30
CA GLN A 35 7.11 -3.26 11.99
C GLN A 35 6.95 -4.67 12.59
N THR A 36 5.72 -5.11 12.87
CA THR A 36 5.45 -6.43 13.46
C THR A 36 4.65 -7.34 12.54
N LEU A 37 3.85 -6.79 11.63
CA LEU A 37 2.93 -7.54 10.79
C LEU A 37 3.34 -7.61 9.32
N CYS A 38 4.22 -6.73 8.83
CA CYS A 38 4.65 -6.81 7.44
C CYS A 38 5.67 -7.95 7.27
N GLU A 39 5.28 -9.02 6.59
CA GLU A 39 6.16 -10.16 6.32
C GLU A 39 7.04 -9.90 5.10
N SER A 40 6.50 -9.23 4.07
CA SER A 40 7.22 -8.84 2.86
C SER A 40 6.43 -7.79 2.06
N ILE A 41 7.10 -7.17 1.09
CA ILE A 41 6.48 -6.29 0.10
C ILE A 41 6.67 -6.95 -1.27
N ALA A 42 5.58 -7.12 -2.03
CA ALA A 42 5.63 -7.67 -3.38
C ALA A 42 5.34 -6.58 -4.40
N GLU A 43 6.19 -6.42 -5.41
CA GLU A 43 5.95 -5.46 -6.49
C GLU A 43 4.88 -5.98 -7.44
N GLY A 44 4.18 -5.08 -8.12
CA GLY A 44 3.07 -5.43 -8.99
C GLY A 44 3.43 -6.42 -10.10
N ARG A 45 4.71 -6.49 -10.51
CA ARG A 45 5.23 -7.48 -11.46
C ARG A 45 5.17 -8.90 -10.91
N GLU A 46 5.37 -9.06 -9.60
CA GLU A 46 5.39 -10.31 -8.85
C GLU A 46 3.98 -10.80 -8.48
N ILE A 47 2.99 -9.90 -8.47
CA ILE A 47 1.61 -10.21 -8.10
C ILE A 47 0.88 -10.91 -9.27
N LEU A 48 0.74 -12.23 -9.20
CA LEU A 48 0.10 -13.03 -10.26
C LEU A 48 -1.38 -12.65 -10.47
N ASP A 49 -2.17 -12.65 -9.38
CA ASP A 49 -3.62 -12.43 -9.42
C ASP A 49 -4.01 -10.97 -9.16
N LEU A 50 -3.40 -10.05 -9.90
CA LEU A 50 -3.70 -8.62 -9.77
C LEU A 50 -5.14 -8.34 -10.27
N PRO A 51 -6.01 -7.69 -9.48
CA PRO A 51 -7.32 -7.28 -9.95
C PRO A 51 -7.20 -6.28 -11.10
N ARG A 52 -8.25 -6.18 -11.94
CA ARG A 52 -8.30 -5.22 -13.04
C ARG A 52 -7.99 -3.81 -12.52
N LEU A 53 -6.97 -3.19 -13.12
CA LEU A 53 -6.53 -1.84 -12.76
C LEU A 53 -7.57 -0.79 -13.17
N PRO A 54 -7.68 0.33 -12.43
CA PRO A 54 -8.46 1.47 -12.87
C PRO A 54 -7.86 2.07 -14.15
N PRO A 55 -8.63 2.88 -14.92
CA PRO A 55 -8.09 3.59 -16.08
C PRO A 55 -6.83 4.38 -15.73
N GLY A 56 -5.78 4.26 -16.55
CA GLY A 56 -4.48 4.89 -16.29
C GLY A 56 -3.59 4.14 -15.28
N GLY A 57 -4.13 3.19 -14.53
CA GLY A 57 -3.36 2.36 -13.60
C GLY A 57 -2.37 1.47 -14.33
N ARG A 58 -1.15 1.38 -13.81
CA ARG A 58 -0.08 0.55 -14.36
C ARG A 58 0.37 -0.51 -13.36
N ARG A 59 0.76 -1.68 -13.87
CA ARG A 59 1.20 -2.82 -13.04
C ARG A 59 2.48 -2.49 -12.26
N ASP A 60 3.37 -1.68 -12.79
CA ASP A 60 4.60 -1.26 -12.13
C ASP A 60 4.41 -0.10 -11.15
N CYS A 61 3.19 0.41 -10.98
CA CYS A 61 2.81 1.31 -9.88
C CYS A 61 2.07 0.56 -8.75
N CYS A 62 1.94 -0.77 -8.84
CA CYS A 62 1.29 -1.55 -7.80
C CYS A 62 2.32 -2.17 -6.86
N PHE A 63 1.95 -2.33 -5.60
CA PHE A 63 2.66 -3.18 -4.66
C PHE A 63 1.68 -3.75 -3.64
N ALA A 64 2.05 -4.85 -2.99
CA ALA A 64 1.26 -5.47 -1.94
C ALA A 64 2.10 -5.58 -0.67
N LEU A 65 1.51 -5.17 0.46
CA LEU A 65 2.02 -5.49 1.78
C LEU A 65 1.49 -6.87 2.15
N ILE A 66 2.38 -7.84 2.30
CA ILE A 66 2.04 -9.20 2.71
C ILE A 66 1.99 -9.21 4.24
N LEU A 67 0.83 -9.58 4.76
CA LEU A 67 0.50 -9.57 6.18
C LEU A 67 0.24 -11.01 6.67
N PRO A 68 0.20 -11.26 7.99
CA PRO A 68 0.07 -12.60 8.50
C PRO A 68 -1.32 -13.16 8.19
N GLN A 69 -1.46 -14.48 8.30
CA GLN A 69 -2.72 -15.19 8.03
C GLN A 69 -3.19 -15.01 6.59
N THR A 70 -2.26 -14.97 5.63
CA THR A 70 -2.52 -14.86 4.18
C THR A 70 -3.30 -13.60 3.78
N LYS A 71 -3.24 -12.56 4.61
CA LYS A 71 -3.83 -11.26 4.30
C LYS A 71 -2.84 -10.42 3.52
N PHE A 72 -3.35 -9.50 2.71
CA PHE A 72 -2.51 -8.53 2.04
C PHE A 72 -3.26 -7.22 1.86
N LEU A 73 -2.51 -6.11 1.82
CA LEU A 73 -3.02 -4.82 1.40
C LEU A 73 -2.45 -4.52 0.02
N LEU A 74 -3.32 -4.43 -0.99
CA LEU A 74 -2.93 -4.09 -2.35
C LEU A 74 -3.04 -2.59 -2.57
N LEU A 75 -1.94 -1.99 -3.01
CA LEU A 75 -1.78 -0.56 -3.18
C LEU A 75 -1.41 -0.23 -4.64
N LEU A 76 -1.81 0.96 -5.08
CA LEU A 76 -1.52 1.51 -6.40
C LEU A 76 -1.14 2.98 -6.20
N SER A 77 0.08 3.34 -6.55
CA SER A 77 0.54 4.73 -6.57
C SER A 77 0.23 5.40 -7.92
N GLU A 78 0.37 6.72 -7.97
CA GLU A 78 0.21 7.48 -9.21
C GLU A 78 1.40 7.27 -10.15
N SER A 79 2.63 7.22 -9.62
CA SER A 79 3.85 6.95 -10.37
C SER A 79 4.68 5.81 -9.79
N PRO A 80 5.53 5.15 -10.60
CA PRO A 80 6.47 4.13 -10.12
C PRO A 80 7.53 4.70 -9.16
N ASP A 81 7.78 6.01 -9.22
CA ASP A 81 8.74 6.68 -8.35
C ASP A 81 8.16 6.87 -6.93
N ASP A 82 6.86 7.11 -6.80
CA ASP A 82 6.16 7.14 -5.50
C ASP A 82 6.18 5.77 -4.79
N CYS A 83 6.30 4.66 -5.54
CA CYS A 83 6.50 3.34 -4.95
C CYS A 83 7.86 3.22 -4.25
N LYS A 84 8.86 3.99 -4.70
CA LYS A 84 10.25 3.93 -4.21
C LYS A 84 10.54 4.93 -3.11
N ASP A 85 9.76 6.02 -3.00
CA ASP A 85 9.92 7.01 -1.93
C ASP A 85 9.59 6.45 -0.53
N LEU A 86 9.05 5.22 -0.43
CA LEU A 86 8.95 4.45 0.82
C LEU A 86 10.31 3.86 1.27
N GLU A 87 11.27 3.72 0.35
CA GLU A 87 12.66 3.37 0.65
C GLU A 87 13.48 4.65 0.88
N THR A 88 13.47 5.12 2.13
CA THR A 88 14.50 6.02 2.70
C THR A 88 14.77 7.33 1.95
N LYS A 89 14.15 8.43 2.43
CA LYS A 89 14.93 9.66 2.63
C LYS A 89 15.64 9.56 3.98
N SER A 90 16.84 8.99 4.00
CA SER A 90 17.78 9.27 5.07
C SER A 90 18.45 10.61 4.73
N ASP A 91 17.83 11.71 5.11
CA ASP A 91 18.55 12.97 5.20
C ASP A 91 19.49 12.84 6.41
N ILE A 92 20.78 12.63 6.14
CA ILE A 92 21.89 12.96 7.05
C ILE A 92 22.26 14.42 6.82
#